data_AF-A0A3P7XVX0-F1
#
_entry.id   AF-A0A3P7XVX0-F1
#
_cell.length_a   1.000
_cell.length_b   1.000
_cell.length_c   1.000
_cell.angle_alpha   90.00
_cell.angle_beta   90.00
_cell.angle_gamma   90.00
#
_symmetry.space_group_name_H-M   'P 1'
#
loop_
_entity.id
_entity.type
_entity.pdbx_description
1 polymer ?
#
loop_
_entity_poly.entity_id
_entity_poly.type
_entity_poly.pdbx_seq_one_letter_code
_entity_poly.pdbx_strand_id
1 'polypeptide(L)'
;MKWWDDLWLNEGFATFMESIGTDEISDKHFRTKDYSLLSSLAAGLHEDEVASSHPLSFQIDKATEVLEAFDSISYDKGASVLAMLSAVIGEKTFKKAVTLGFPMVTAESLNETTVKITQKRYKINQKAEEQEKYRRPKHGFKWDIPLWYQQSSEGEVKLTWLTRGTALVIKLHGFYRQNYDAKGWSHIIRQLHEDHEVYSARTRNAIISDAFSAALIDELDYETLFKLLEYSRNEDEYLPWEETMNGLISILEFFGNEAESKLAKNYMRSIVKPIYDKANIENLTSHYKDEKHFFQMNLQQSAIDTFCKLDSRDCVAQQKAIFDRELVKKCEGGQMASECVSWGADSSDATFLFSVAAPLRSMVYCYGVKEGGDPAFNKVMELYKIERVQLEKDRLLLALGCHNDTAALKG
;
A
#
# COMPACT_ATOMS: atom_id res chain seq x y z
N MET A 1 9.92 5.29 11.14
CA MET A 1 9.14 6.18 12.00
C MET A 1 8.33 7.15 11.13
N LYS A 2 6.99 7.17 11.24
CA LYS A 2 6.12 8.16 10.55
C LYS A 2 5.75 9.33 11.47
N TRP A 3 5.65 9.08 12.78
CA TRP A 3 5.39 10.06 13.84
C TRP A 3 6.08 9.64 15.14
N TRP A 4 5.98 10.47 16.19
CA TRP A 4 6.62 10.25 17.51
C TRP A 4 6.18 8.96 18.20
N ASP A 5 4.99 8.46 17.90
CA ASP A 5 4.45 7.20 18.43
C ASP A 5 5.33 5.98 18.16
N ASP A 6 6.18 6.04 17.12
CA ASP A 6 7.11 4.99 16.74
C ASP A 6 8.58 5.40 16.96
N LEU A 7 8.86 6.31 17.91
CA LEU A 7 10.21 6.80 18.19
C LEU A 7 11.20 5.66 18.47
N TRP A 8 10.75 4.59 19.13
CA TRP A 8 11.56 3.41 19.45
C TRP A 8 12.19 2.74 18.21
N LEU A 9 11.56 2.84 17.02
CA LEU A 9 12.12 2.30 15.78
C LEU A 9 13.41 3.01 15.36
N ASN A 10 13.56 4.28 15.73
CA ASN A 10 14.78 5.03 15.50
C ASN A 10 15.75 4.84 16.67
N GLU A 11 15.33 5.18 17.88
CA GLU A 11 16.22 5.23 19.06
C GLU A 11 16.66 3.83 19.49
N GLY A 12 15.73 2.88 19.63
CA GLY A 12 16.06 1.49 19.93
C GLY A 12 16.92 0.84 18.86
N PHE A 13 16.72 1.18 17.58
CA PHE A 13 17.58 0.69 16.50
C PHE A 13 18.97 1.31 16.55
N ALA A 14 19.08 2.60 16.86
CA ALA A 14 20.35 3.28 17.03
C ALA A 14 21.15 2.70 18.21
N THR A 15 20.54 2.52 19.38
CA THR A 15 21.16 1.90 20.57
C THR A 15 21.63 0.47 20.28
N PHE A 16 20.81 -0.31 19.56
CA PHE A 16 21.20 -1.65 19.12
C PHE A 16 22.40 -1.62 18.17
N MET A 17 22.38 -0.73 17.17
CA MET A 17 23.44 -0.61 16.18
C MET A 17 24.72 0.05 16.73
N GLU A 18 24.64 0.90 17.74
CA GLU A 18 25.78 1.48 18.45
C GLU A 18 26.63 0.36 19.05
N SER A 19 25.98 -0.59 19.74
CA SER A 19 26.65 -1.73 20.37
C SER A 19 27.38 -2.60 19.35
N ILE A 20 26.78 -2.83 18.19
CA ILE A 20 27.35 -3.63 17.10
C ILE A 20 28.46 -2.86 16.36
N GLY A 21 28.20 -1.58 16.04
CA GLY A 21 29.08 -0.74 15.25
C GLY A 21 30.38 -0.43 15.99
N THR A 22 30.27 -0.08 17.28
CA THR A 22 31.43 0.17 18.14
C THR A 22 32.29 -1.08 18.31
N ASP A 23 31.65 -2.25 18.48
CA ASP A 23 32.36 -3.52 18.61
C ASP A 23 33.17 -3.81 17.34
N GLU A 24 32.54 -3.69 16.17
CA GLU A 24 33.20 -3.97 14.88
C GLU A 24 34.30 -2.95 14.55
N ILE A 25 34.11 -1.65 14.82
CA ILE A 25 35.13 -0.60 14.60
C ILE A 25 36.35 -0.82 15.50
N SER A 26 36.11 -1.31 16.71
CA SER A 26 37.19 -1.62 17.65
C SER A 26 37.92 -2.93 17.33
N ASP A 27 37.67 -3.60 16.20
CA ASP A 27 38.12 -4.97 15.95
C ASP A 27 37.77 -5.93 17.10
N LYS A 28 36.61 -5.71 17.74
CA LYS A 28 36.06 -6.45 18.89
C LYS A 28 36.86 -6.32 20.19
N HIS A 29 37.76 -5.34 20.29
CA HIS A 29 38.52 -5.11 21.52
C HIS A 29 37.62 -4.55 22.64
N PHE A 30 36.59 -3.76 22.30
CA PHE A 30 35.71 -3.17 23.31
C PHE A 30 34.60 -4.10 23.80
N ARG A 31 34.28 -5.16 23.05
CA ARG A 31 33.26 -6.16 23.40
C ARG A 31 31.89 -5.54 23.72
N THR A 32 31.56 -4.42 23.09
CA THR A 32 30.32 -3.66 23.39
C THR A 32 29.07 -4.45 23.07
N LYS A 33 29.14 -5.42 22.14
CA LYS A 33 28.05 -6.34 21.89
C LYS A 33 27.72 -7.24 23.08
N ASP A 34 28.72 -7.60 23.89
CA ASP A 34 28.53 -8.40 25.10
C ASP A 34 28.05 -7.54 26.27
N TYR A 35 28.62 -6.35 26.44
CA TYR A 35 28.39 -5.52 27.63
C TYR A 35 27.28 -4.47 27.47
N SER A 36 27.24 -3.75 26.36
CA SER A 36 26.26 -2.66 26.15
C SER A 36 24.84 -3.20 25.98
N LEU A 37 24.66 -4.32 25.26
CA LEU A 37 23.35 -4.95 25.13
C LEU A 37 22.81 -5.50 26.46
N LEU A 38 23.69 -6.00 27.34
CA LEU A 38 23.30 -6.41 28.70
C LEU A 38 22.94 -5.21 29.57
N SER A 39 23.66 -4.10 29.42
CA SER A 39 23.35 -2.84 30.11
C SER A 39 21.99 -2.29 29.68
N SER A 40 21.70 -2.26 28.38
CA SER A 40 20.39 -1.87 27.87
C SER A 40 19.30 -2.82 28.34
N LEU A 41 19.53 -4.14 28.32
CA LEU A 41 18.54 -5.08 28.87
C LEU A 41 18.21 -4.78 30.33
N ALA A 42 19.21 -4.53 31.18
CA ALA A 42 19.00 -4.21 32.58
C ALA A 42 18.25 -2.88 32.77
N ALA A 43 18.63 -1.83 32.02
CA ALA A 43 17.97 -0.53 32.08
C ALA A 43 16.51 -0.59 31.61
N GLY A 44 16.25 -1.26 30.49
CA GLY A 44 14.91 -1.45 29.96
C GLY A 44 14.02 -2.26 30.90
N LEU A 45 14.53 -3.32 31.53
CA LEU A 45 13.77 -4.09 32.53
C LEU A 45 13.47 -3.27 33.78
N HIS A 46 14.41 -2.44 34.25
CA HIS A 46 14.22 -1.61 35.44
C HIS A 46 13.15 -0.53 35.26
N GLU A 47 13.06 0.08 34.07
CA GLU A 47 11.99 1.06 33.79
C GLU A 47 10.65 0.38 33.44
N ASP A 48 10.66 -0.88 33.00
CA ASP A 48 9.45 -1.62 32.61
C ASP A 48 8.80 -2.40 33.76
N GLU A 49 9.48 -2.54 34.90
CA GLU A 49 8.96 -3.29 36.07
C GLU A 49 7.95 -2.50 36.93
N VAL A 50 7.70 -1.23 36.59
CA VAL A 50 6.79 -0.33 37.32
C VAL A 50 5.49 -0.07 36.57
N ALA A 51 4.41 0.15 37.32
CA ALA A 51 3.07 0.38 36.75
C ALA A 51 2.95 1.69 35.95
N SER A 52 3.89 2.62 36.12
CA SER A 52 3.96 3.89 35.36
C SER A 52 4.67 3.76 34.02
N SER A 53 5.13 2.56 33.64
CA SER A 53 5.75 2.32 32.35
C SER A 53 4.76 2.42 31.18
N HIS A 54 5.25 2.30 29.95
CA HIS A 54 4.46 2.40 28.72
C HIS A 54 4.88 1.38 27.65
N PRO A 55 4.01 1.07 26.67
CA PRO A 55 4.40 0.22 25.53
C PRO A 55 5.41 0.92 24.62
N LEU A 56 6.15 0.15 23.81
CA LEU A 56 7.14 0.68 22.86
C LEU A 56 6.51 1.62 21.80
N SER A 57 5.27 1.36 21.41
CA SER A 57 4.50 2.21 20.51
C SER A 57 3.24 2.68 21.23
N PHE A 58 3.08 4.00 21.34
CA PHE A 58 1.99 4.66 22.06
C PHE A 58 1.68 6.02 21.45
N GLN A 59 0.46 6.50 21.61
CA GLN A 59 0.01 7.76 21.02
C GLN A 59 0.61 8.98 21.74
N ILE A 60 1.16 9.93 20.98
CA ILE A 60 1.72 11.20 21.47
C ILE A 60 1.00 12.39 20.81
N ASP A 61 0.25 13.13 21.63
CA ASP A 61 -0.59 14.24 21.16
C ASP A 61 -0.06 15.61 21.61
N LYS A 62 0.78 15.68 22.66
CA LYS A 62 1.35 16.94 23.18
C LYS A 62 2.87 17.00 23.05
N ALA A 63 3.40 18.20 22.84
CA ALA A 63 4.84 18.43 22.74
C ALA A 63 5.62 18.03 24.00
N THR A 64 5.00 18.07 25.19
CA THR A 64 5.62 17.60 26.43
C THR A 64 5.77 16.09 26.47
N GLU A 65 4.79 15.35 25.93
CA GLU A 65 4.80 13.89 25.85
C GLU A 65 5.89 13.39 24.89
N VAL A 66 6.27 14.18 23.88
CA VAL A 66 7.42 13.87 23.02
C VAL A 66 8.70 13.72 23.84
N LEU A 67 8.95 14.63 24.79
CA LEU A 67 10.13 14.55 25.67
C LEU A 67 10.06 13.38 26.63
N GLU A 68 8.86 13.02 27.08
CA GLU A 68 8.62 11.85 27.94
C GLU A 68 8.90 10.53 27.19
N ALA A 69 8.71 10.50 25.88
CA ALA A 69 9.03 9.34 25.04
C ALA A 69 10.54 9.10 24.84
N PHE A 70 11.40 10.09 25.15
CA PHE A 70 12.85 9.93 25.11
C PHE A 70 13.37 9.30 26.41
N ASP A 71 13.01 8.04 26.64
CA ASP A 71 13.26 7.32 27.88
C ASP A 71 13.88 5.92 27.66
N SER A 72 14.21 5.21 28.73
CA SER A 72 14.83 3.88 28.61
C SER A 72 13.89 2.84 27.97
N ILE A 73 12.58 3.03 27.97
CA ILE A 73 11.66 2.14 27.23
C ILE A 73 11.92 2.28 25.73
N SER A 74 11.93 3.49 25.19
CA SER A 74 12.17 3.71 23.75
C SER A 74 13.57 3.28 23.29
N TYR A 75 14.59 3.53 24.11
CA TYR A 75 15.98 3.22 23.78
C TYR A 75 16.32 1.76 24.12
N ASP A 76 16.28 1.41 25.39
CA ASP A 76 16.89 0.20 25.92
C ASP A 76 16.01 -1.05 25.77
N LYS A 77 14.70 -0.94 26.07
CA LYS A 77 13.75 -2.03 25.76
C LYS A 77 13.63 -2.22 24.25
N GLY A 78 13.61 -1.13 23.48
CA GLY A 78 13.62 -1.17 22.01
C GLY A 78 14.84 -1.93 21.45
N ALA A 79 16.05 -1.58 21.91
CA ALA A 79 17.28 -2.28 21.52
C ALA A 79 17.28 -3.75 21.93
N SER A 80 16.77 -4.06 23.13
CA SER A 80 16.69 -5.43 23.65
C SER A 80 15.75 -6.31 22.83
N VAL A 81 14.61 -5.78 22.40
CA VAL A 81 13.68 -6.48 21.50
C VAL A 81 14.30 -6.71 20.12
N LEU A 82 15.04 -5.73 19.58
CA LEU A 82 15.78 -5.91 18.31
C LEU A 82 16.91 -6.93 18.44
N ALA A 83 17.62 -6.97 19.57
CA ALA A 83 18.62 -7.98 19.86
C ALA A 83 18.01 -9.37 19.96
N MET A 84 16.86 -9.50 20.64
CA MET A 84 16.10 -10.75 20.71
C MET A 84 15.65 -11.20 19.32
N LEU A 85 15.11 -10.29 18.51
CA LEU A 85 14.72 -10.58 17.13
C LEU A 85 15.93 -11.06 16.30
N SER A 86 17.05 -10.35 16.40
CA SER A 86 18.31 -10.71 15.74
C SER A 86 18.83 -12.09 16.17
N ALA A 87 18.67 -12.45 17.45
CA ALA A 87 19.04 -13.77 17.96
C ALA A 87 18.10 -14.87 17.42
N VAL A 88 16.80 -14.62 17.34
CA VAL A 88 15.80 -15.57 16.82
C VAL A 88 16.02 -15.86 15.33
N ILE A 89 16.22 -14.82 14.51
CA ILE A 89 16.36 -14.97 13.06
C ILE A 89 17.81 -15.20 12.61
N GLY A 90 18.76 -14.99 13.53
CA GLY A 90 20.20 -14.99 13.30
C GLY A 90 20.73 -13.66 12.77
N GLU A 91 21.88 -13.20 13.30
CA GLU A 91 22.49 -11.91 12.97
C GLU A 91 22.73 -11.69 11.47
N LYS A 92 23.09 -12.76 10.75
CA LYS A 92 23.28 -12.69 9.30
C LYS A 92 21.97 -12.35 8.60
N THR A 93 20.86 -12.94 9.03
CA THR A 93 19.52 -12.70 8.51
C THR A 93 19.01 -11.32 8.90
N PHE A 94 19.21 -10.92 10.16
CA PHE A 94 18.87 -9.58 10.64
C PHE A 94 19.62 -8.50 9.86
N LYS A 95 20.94 -8.61 9.75
CA LYS A 95 21.77 -7.68 8.97
C LYS A 95 21.33 -7.62 7.51
N LYS A 96 20.90 -8.75 6.93
CA LYS A 96 20.35 -8.80 5.57
C LYS A 96 19.02 -8.06 5.45
N ALA A 97 18.11 -8.24 6.40
CA ALA A 97 16.82 -7.55 6.42
C ALA A 97 16.98 -6.03 6.46
N VAL A 98 18.04 -5.53 7.10
CA VAL A 98 18.34 -4.09 7.21
C VAL A 98 19.36 -3.58 6.17
N THR A 99 19.82 -4.43 5.25
CA THR A 99 20.72 -4.01 4.16
C THR A 99 19.96 -3.43 2.96
N LEU A 100 20.64 -2.57 2.20
CA LEU A 100 20.08 -1.88 1.04
C LEU A 100 19.50 -2.86 -0.02
N GLY A 101 18.22 -2.67 -0.33
CA GLY A 101 17.52 -3.35 -1.41
C GLY A 101 16.94 -4.71 -1.00
N PHE A 102 16.24 -5.35 -1.93
CA PHE A 102 15.64 -6.67 -1.75
C PHE A 102 15.75 -7.48 -3.05
N PRO A 103 15.67 -8.81 -2.97
CA PRO A 103 15.75 -9.65 -4.16
C PRO A 103 14.38 -9.78 -4.85
N MET A 104 14.43 -9.96 -6.17
CA MET A 104 13.43 -10.74 -6.89
C MET A 104 13.93 -12.18 -6.97
N VAL A 105 13.04 -13.12 -6.66
CA VAL A 105 13.29 -14.56 -6.65
C VAL A 105 12.53 -15.17 -7.81
N THR A 106 13.26 -15.73 -8.77
CA THR A 106 12.69 -16.31 -9.99
C THR A 106 12.73 -17.83 -9.92
N ALA A 107 11.59 -18.49 -10.10
CA ALA A 107 11.45 -19.94 -10.18
C ALA A 107 11.25 -20.40 -11.64
N GLU A 108 12.18 -21.20 -12.16
CA GLU A 108 12.18 -21.71 -13.54
C GLU A 108 12.07 -23.25 -13.53
N SER A 109 11.15 -23.81 -14.28
CA SER A 109 10.99 -25.25 -14.42
C SER A 109 12.15 -25.82 -15.25
N LEU A 110 12.97 -26.70 -14.67
CA LEU A 110 14.00 -27.43 -15.43
C LEU A 110 13.43 -28.70 -16.05
N ASN A 111 12.53 -29.38 -15.34
CA ASN A 111 11.80 -30.56 -15.77
C ASN A 111 10.52 -30.72 -14.92
N GLU A 112 9.83 -31.86 -15.03
CA GLU A 112 8.57 -32.11 -14.31
C GLU A 112 8.71 -32.15 -12.78
N THR A 113 9.89 -32.44 -12.24
CA THR A 113 10.11 -32.62 -10.80
C THR A 113 11.11 -31.63 -10.20
N THR A 114 11.78 -30.84 -11.04
CA THR A 114 12.90 -29.98 -10.64
C THR A 114 12.65 -28.55 -11.09
N VAL A 115 12.74 -27.62 -10.14
CA VAL A 115 12.64 -26.18 -10.36
C VAL A 115 13.96 -25.52 -9.96
N LYS A 116 14.44 -24.60 -10.79
CA LYS A 116 15.58 -23.74 -10.55
C LYS A 116 15.11 -22.43 -9.92
N ILE A 117 15.60 -22.11 -8.72
CA ILE A 117 15.49 -20.75 -8.17
C ILE A 117 16.75 -19.99 -8.49
N THR A 118 16.55 -18.75 -8.89
CA THR A 118 17.58 -17.74 -8.85
C THR A 118 17.11 -16.54 -8.03
N GLN A 119 18.06 -15.75 -7.55
CA GLN A 119 17.78 -14.46 -6.94
C GLN A 119 18.58 -13.40 -7.67
N LYS A 120 18.00 -12.22 -7.81
CA LYS A 120 18.69 -11.02 -8.26
C LYS A 120 18.16 -9.82 -7.53
N ARG A 121 18.94 -8.76 -7.40
CA ARG A 121 18.43 -7.53 -6.81
C ARG A 121 17.31 -6.95 -7.66
N TYR A 122 16.19 -6.61 -7.03
CA TYR A 122 15.14 -5.85 -7.68
C TYR A 122 15.51 -4.36 -7.73
N LYS A 123 15.41 -3.76 -8.92
CA LYS A 123 15.53 -2.32 -9.20
C LYS A 123 14.56 -1.98 -10.33
N ILE A 124 13.76 -0.92 -10.18
CA ILE A 124 12.90 -0.44 -11.28
C ILE A 124 13.80 -0.01 -12.46
N ASN A 125 14.76 0.88 -12.21
CA ASN A 125 15.78 1.19 -13.19
C ASN A 125 17.00 0.26 -13.01
N GLN A 126 17.07 -0.79 -13.84
CA GLN A 126 18.16 -1.77 -13.82
C GLN A 126 19.54 -1.13 -14.07
N LYS A 127 19.59 -0.04 -14.82
CA LYS A 127 20.82 0.70 -15.17
C LYS A 127 21.23 1.73 -14.13
N ALA A 128 20.36 2.07 -13.17
CA ALA A 128 20.70 3.02 -12.13
C ALA A 128 21.81 2.48 -11.25
N GLU A 129 22.90 3.25 -11.11
CA GLU A 129 23.98 2.96 -10.18
C GLU A 129 23.57 3.32 -8.75
N GLU A 130 24.05 2.54 -7.78
CA GLU A 130 23.92 2.88 -6.38
C GLU A 130 24.82 4.07 -6.03
N GLN A 131 24.55 4.72 -4.90
CA GLN A 131 25.52 5.67 -4.35
C GLN A 131 26.87 4.98 -4.14
N GLU A 132 27.96 5.68 -4.41
CA GLU A 132 29.31 5.11 -4.46
C GLU A 132 29.65 4.24 -3.24
N LYS A 133 29.35 4.73 -2.03
CA LYS A 133 29.53 4.01 -0.75
C LYS A 133 28.78 2.68 -0.63
N TYR A 134 27.75 2.45 -1.44
CA TYR A 134 26.91 1.25 -1.40
C TYR A 134 27.02 0.36 -2.66
N ARG A 135 27.83 0.74 -3.66
CA ARG A 135 27.99 -0.04 -4.91
C ARG A 135 28.61 -1.41 -4.71
N ARG A 136 29.46 -1.56 -3.69
CA ARG A 136 30.24 -2.78 -3.44
C ARG A 136 29.98 -3.33 -2.02
N PRO A 137 28.77 -3.84 -1.74
CA PRO A 137 28.49 -4.46 -0.46
C PRO A 137 29.40 -5.70 -0.28
N LYS A 138 29.86 -5.94 0.96
CA LYS A 138 30.81 -7.01 1.35
C LYS A 138 30.45 -8.41 0.81
N HIS A 139 29.17 -8.67 0.55
CA HIS A 139 28.66 -9.96 0.08
C HIS A 139 27.97 -9.90 -1.28
N GLY A 140 28.10 -8.78 -2.00
CA GLY A 140 27.26 -8.50 -3.16
C GLY A 140 25.78 -8.32 -2.75
N PHE A 141 24.93 -8.05 -3.74
CA PHE A 141 23.48 -8.06 -3.55
C PHE A 141 22.96 -9.51 -3.59
N LYS A 142 23.26 -10.26 -2.52
CA LYS A 142 22.84 -11.65 -2.32
C LYS A 142 22.31 -11.86 -0.90
N TRP A 143 21.13 -12.43 -0.79
CA TRP A 143 20.40 -12.67 0.45
C TRP A 143 20.30 -14.18 0.74
N ASP A 144 20.22 -14.57 2.01
CA ASP A 144 19.71 -15.91 2.35
C ASP A 144 18.22 -15.68 2.58
N ILE A 145 17.38 -16.41 1.85
CA ILE A 145 15.95 -16.11 1.79
C ILE A 145 15.19 -17.30 2.37
N PRO A 146 14.39 -17.13 3.44
CA PRO A 146 13.47 -18.15 3.88
C PRO A 146 12.34 -18.26 2.84
N LEU A 147 12.11 -19.49 2.37
CA LEU A 147 11.16 -19.83 1.34
C LEU A 147 10.14 -20.81 1.91
N TRP A 148 8.91 -20.38 2.03
CA TRP A 148 7.79 -21.27 2.30
C TRP A 148 7.35 -21.85 0.97
N TYR A 149 6.89 -23.09 0.87
CA TYR A 149 6.39 -23.64 -0.38
C TYR A 149 5.41 -24.78 -0.15
N GLN A 150 4.59 -25.06 -1.15
CA GLN A 150 3.58 -26.10 -1.10
C GLN A 150 3.57 -26.81 -2.46
N GLN A 151 3.52 -28.15 -2.45
CA GLN A 151 3.55 -28.95 -3.68
C GLN A 151 2.16 -29.19 -4.27
N SER A 152 1.11 -29.10 -3.46
CA SER A 152 -0.30 -29.24 -3.87
C SER A 152 -1.15 -28.24 -3.09
N SER A 153 -2.33 -27.88 -3.59
CA SER A 153 -3.28 -26.97 -2.92
C SER A 153 -3.63 -27.39 -1.49
N GLU A 154 -3.67 -28.70 -1.23
CA GLU A 154 -3.98 -29.30 0.08
C GLU A 154 -2.74 -29.73 0.89
N GLY A 155 -1.53 -29.55 0.35
CA GLY A 155 -0.30 -30.02 1.00
C GLY A 155 0.13 -29.18 2.20
N GLU A 156 1.01 -29.70 3.05
CA GLU A 156 1.61 -28.89 4.13
C GLU A 156 2.54 -27.80 3.56
N VAL A 157 2.46 -26.58 4.11
CA VAL A 157 3.42 -25.52 3.78
C VAL A 157 4.75 -25.84 4.45
N LYS A 158 5.79 -26.05 3.64
CA LYS A 158 7.13 -26.38 4.11
C LYS A 158 8.03 -25.15 4.05
N LEU A 159 8.86 -24.96 5.07
CA LEU A 159 9.93 -23.96 5.06
C LEU A 159 11.23 -24.59 4.54
N THR A 160 11.87 -23.91 3.60
CA THR A 160 13.24 -24.17 3.15
C THR A 160 14.03 -22.87 3.09
N TRP A 161 15.34 -22.96 2.90
CA TRP A 161 16.21 -21.79 2.76
C TRP A 161 16.85 -21.77 1.39
N LEU A 162 16.68 -20.66 0.66
CA LEU A 162 17.54 -20.35 -0.47
C LEU A 162 18.90 -19.93 0.07
N THR A 163 19.79 -20.92 0.18
CA THR A 163 21.20 -20.68 0.45
C THR A 163 21.91 -20.37 -0.87
N ARG A 164 23.09 -19.75 -0.79
CA ARG A 164 23.88 -19.37 -1.97
C ARG A 164 24.20 -20.63 -2.81
N GLY A 165 23.44 -20.89 -3.88
CA GLY A 165 23.75 -21.92 -4.88
C GLY A 165 22.72 -23.03 -5.11
N THR A 166 21.48 -22.95 -4.62
CA THR A 166 20.45 -24.00 -4.83
C THR A 166 19.08 -23.44 -5.22
N ALA A 167 18.13 -24.33 -5.53
CA ALA A 167 16.97 -24.07 -6.41
C ALA A 167 15.74 -24.92 -6.00
N LEU A 168 14.54 -24.32 -5.73
CA LEU A 168 13.26 -24.91 -5.22
C LEU A 168 11.96 -24.09 -5.56
N VAL A 169 10.78 -24.31 -4.97
CA VAL A 169 9.49 -23.56 -5.26
C VAL A 169 9.03 -22.75 -4.04
N ILE A 170 8.10 -21.75 -4.14
CA ILE A 170 7.81 -20.75 -3.07
C ILE A 170 6.31 -20.36 -2.91
N LYS A 171 5.92 -19.96 -1.69
CA LYS A 171 4.70 -19.32 -1.14
C LYS A 171 5.12 -18.12 -0.26
N LEU A 172 4.22 -17.13 -0.18
CA LEU A 172 4.45 -15.73 0.22
C LEU A 172 4.47 -15.46 1.73
N HIS A 173 5.66 -15.37 2.34
CA HIS A 173 5.82 -14.78 3.69
C HIS A 173 7.11 -13.94 3.91
N GLY A 174 7.92 -13.67 2.86
CA GLY A 174 9.20 -12.96 3.03
C GLY A 174 9.32 -11.63 2.27
N PHE A 175 10.34 -10.84 2.63
CA PHE A 175 10.64 -9.53 2.03
C PHE A 175 11.42 -9.68 0.71
N TYR A 176 10.72 -10.13 -0.32
CA TYR A 176 11.22 -10.30 -1.69
C TYR A 176 10.06 -10.29 -2.68
N ARG A 177 10.35 -9.99 -3.95
CA ARG A 177 9.41 -10.15 -5.06
C ARG A 177 9.58 -11.53 -5.68
N GLN A 178 8.52 -12.12 -6.21
CA GLN A 178 8.59 -13.40 -6.92
C GLN A 178 8.37 -13.25 -8.42
N ASN A 179 9.03 -14.11 -9.18
CA ASN A 179 8.78 -14.29 -10.59
C ASN A 179 8.81 -15.78 -10.94
N TYR A 180 8.16 -16.13 -12.03
CA TYR A 180 8.07 -17.50 -12.52
C TYR A 180 8.43 -17.53 -14.01
N ASP A 181 8.82 -18.69 -14.52
CA ASP A 181 8.90 -18.89 -15.96
C ASP A 181 7.49 -18.92 -16.60
N ALA A 182 7.45 -18.96 -17.94
CA ALA A 182 6.19 -18.96 -18.68
C ALA A 182 5.25 -20.12 -18.27
N LYS A 183 5.81 -21.29 -17.91
CA LYS A 183 5.04 -22.45 -17.45
C LYS A 183 4.43 -22.21 -16.08
N GLY A 184 5.22 -21.67 -15.15
CA GLY A 184 4.76 -21.31 -13.80
C GLY A 184 3.66 -20.25 -13.83
N TRP A 185 3.85 -19.17 -14.59
CA TRP A 185 2.81 -18.17 -14.79
C TRP A 185 1.55 -18.76 -15.41
N SER A 186 1.67 -19.59 -16.45
CA SER A 186 0.51 -20.25 -17.07
C SER A 186 -0.26 -21.13 -16.07
N HIS A 187 0.44 -21.82 -15.17
CA HIS A 187 -0.19 -22.63 -14.13
C HIS A 187 -0.93 -21.77 -13.10
N ILE A 188 -0.29 -20.69 -12.63
CA ILE A 188 -0.90 -19.74 -11.67
C ILE A 188 -2.13 -19.09 -12.28
N ILE A 189 -2.05 -18.61 -13.52
CA ILE A 189 -3.16 -18.00 -14.25
C ILE A 189 -4.30 -19.00 -14.35
N ARG A 190 -4.03 -20.23 -14.82
CA ARG A 190 -5.05 -21.27 -14.92
C ARG A 190 -5.71 -21.56 -13.57
N GLN A 191 -4.94 -21.68 -12.48
CA GLN A 191 -5.49 -21.87 -11.14
C GLN A 191 -6.39 -20.71 -10.72
N LEU A 192 -5.98 -19.45 -10.93
CA LEU A 192 -6.79 -18.27 -10.59
C LEU A 192 -8.10 -18.20 -11.39
N HIS A 193 -8.09 -18.64 -12.64
CA HIS A 193 -9.31 -18.70 -13.47
C HIS A 193 -10.24 -19.86 -13.10
N GLU A 194 -9.68 -21.04 -12.76
CA GLU A 194 -10.45 -22.22 -12.37
C GLU A 194 -11.05 -22.08 -10.96
N ASP A 195 -10.21 -21.73 -9.98
CA ASP A 195 -10.57 -21.53 -8.58
C ASP A 195 -9.48 -20.69 -7.88
N HIS A 196 -9.72 -19.38 -7.77
CA HIS A 196 -8.78 -18.47 -7.11
C HIS A 196 -8.79 -18.61 -5.58
N GLU A 197 -9.83 -19.18 -4.96
CA GLU A 197 -9.95 -19.26 -3.50
C GLU A 197 -8.97 -20.27 -2.88
N VAL A 198 -8.41 -21.16 -3.70
CA VAL A 198 -7.24 -22.00 -3.34
C VAL A 198 -6.08 -21.16 -2.79
N TYR A 199 -5.90 -19.95 -3.29
CA TYR A 199 -4.94 -18.99 -2.76
C TYR A 199 -5.66 -18.01 -1.84
N SER A 200 -5.13 -17.77 -0.64
CA SER A 200 -5.65 -16.71 0.24
C SER A 200 -5.66 -15.34 -0.45
N ALA A 201 -6.55 -14.43 -0.06
CA ALA A 201 -6.58 -13.06 -0.60
C ALA A 201 -5.21 -12.36 -0.52
N ARG A 202 -4.46 -12.57 0.58
CA ARG A 202 -3.09 -12.06 0.71
C ARG A 202 -2.13 -12.64 -0.33
N THR A 203 -2.25 -13.93 -0.62
CA THR A 203 -1.43 -14.59 -1.65
C THR A 203 -1.75 -14.05 -3.03
N ARG A 204 -3.05 -13.92 -3.37
CA ARG A 204 -3.49 -13.35 -4.65
C ARG A 204 -3.04 -11.91 -4.84
N ASN A 205 -3.19 -11.07 -3.82
CA ASN A 205 -2.68 -9.70 -3.80
C ASN A 205 -1.19 -9.63 -4.15
N ALA A 206 -0.37 -10.46 -3.50
CA ALA A 206 1.07 -10.44 -3.76
C ALA A 206 1.44 -11.05 -5.12
N ILE A 207 0.70 -12.04 -5.63
CA ILE A 207 0.85 -12.52 -7.02
C ILE A 207 0.64 -11.37 -8.01
N ILE A 208 -0.44 -10.60 -7.86
CA ILE A 208 -0.74 -9.44 -8.72
C ILE A 208 0.36 -8.37 -8.59
N SER A 209 0.75 -8.03 -7.37
CA SER A 209 1.77 -7.01 -7.10
C SER A 209 3.14 -7.37 -7.69
N ASP A 210 3.52 -8.64 -7.56
CA ASP A 210 4.77 -9.17 -8.08
C ASP A 210 4.74 -9.24 -9.62
N ALA A 211 3.59 -9.59 -10.21
CA ALA A 211 3.41 -9.58 -11.67
C ALA A 211 3.56 -8.17 -12.27
N PHE A 212 2.92 -7.14 -11.69
CA PHE A 212 3.11 -5.75 -12.12
C PHE A 212 4.58 -5.31 -11.97
N SER A 213 5.20 -5.66 -10.84
CA SER A 213 6.61 -5.33 -10.56
C SER A 213 7.57 -6.00 -11.55
N ALA A 214 7.32 -7.27 -11.90
CA ALA A 214 8.11 -8.01 -12.88
C ALA A 214 7.92 -7.44 -14.29
N ALA A 215 6.70 -7.07 -14.66
CA ALA A 215 6.41 -6.48 -15.96
C ALA A 215 7.09 -5.12 -16.15
N LEU A 216 7.11 -4.30 -15.09
CA LEU A 216 7.75 -2.98 -15.10
C LEU A 216 9.27 -3.03 -15.39
N ILE A 217 9.92 -4.17 -15.15
CA ILE A 217 11.37 -4.36 -15.35
C ILE A 217 11.69 -5.33 -16.49
N ASP A 218 10.74 -5.57 -17.39
CA ASP A 218 10.85 -6.47 -18.55
C ASP A 218 11.14 -7.95 -18.18
N GLU A 219 10.74 -8.38 -16.98
CA GLU A 219 10.92 -9.76 -16.50
C GLU A 219 9.64 -10.61 -16.60
N LEU A 220 8.53 -9.97 -16.97
CA LEU A 220 7.27 -10.57 -17.33
C LEU A 220 6.71 -9.76 -18.50
N ASP A 221 6.25 -10.42 -19.57
CA ASP A 221 5.60 -9.70 -20.66
C ASP A 221 4.20 -9.21 -20.24
N TYR A 222 3.80 -8.05 -20.76
CA TYR A 222 2.49 -7.47 -20.44
C TYR A 222 1.31 -8.34 -20.93
N GLU A 223 1.50 -9.19 -21.93
CA GLU A 223 0.45 -10.12 -22.40
C GLU A 223 0.12 -11.15 -21.30
N THR A 224 1.14 -11.73 -20.68
CA THR A 224 0.99 -12.65 -19.53
C THR A 224 0.38 -11.93 -18.32
N LEU A 225 0.82 -10.71 -18.02
CA LEU A 225 0.19 -9.89 -16.97
C LEU A 225 -1.30 -9.66 -17.25
N PHE A 226 -1.68 -9.28 -18.47
CA PHE A 226 -3.07 -9.02 -18.79
C PHE A 226 -3.93 -10.28 -18.73
N LYS A 227 -3.43 -11.44 -19.20
CA LYS A 227 -4.11 -12.75 -19.03
C LYS A 227 -4.32 -13.12 -17.56
N LEU A 228 -3.36 -12.76 -16.70
CA LEU A 228 -3.51 -12.90 -15.26
C LEU A 228 -4.68 -12.05 -14.77
N LEU A 229 -4.66 -10.73 -15.02
CA LEU A 229 -5.69 -9.80 -14.51
C LEU A 229 -7.12 -10.11 -14.98
N GLU A 230 -7.32 -10.90 -16.02
CA GLU A 230 -8.66 -11.35 -16.45
C GLU A 230 -9.39 -12.14 -15.37
N TYR A 231 -8.69 -12.85 -14.47
CA TYR A 231 -9.31 -13.60 -13.38
C TYR A 231 -10.05 -12.67 -12.41
N SER A 232 -9.60 -11.41 -12.27
CA SER A 232 -10.16 -10.45 -11.31
C SER A 232 -11.66 -10.23 -11.51
N ARG A 233 -12.23 -10.55 -12.68
CA ARG A 233 -13.68 -10.53 -12.91
C ARG A 233 -14.48 -11.42 -11.93
N ASN A 234 -13.85 -12.44 -11.36
CA ASN A 234 -14.44 -13.35 -10.37
C ASN A 234 -13.99 -13.04 -8.93
N GLU A 235 -13.06 -12.10 -8.74
CA GLU A 235 -12.56 -11.72 -7.42
C GLU A 235 -13.58 -10.85 -6.67
N ASP A 236 -13.67 -11.02 -5.35
CA ASP A 236 -14.56 -10.23 -4.49
C ASP A 236 -13.87 -9.70 -3.22
N GLU A 237 -12.59 -10.06 -3.01
CA GLU A 237 -11.83 -9.59 -1.85
C GLU A 237 -11.15 -8.25 -2.11
N TYR A 238 -11.06 -7.42 -1.06
CA TYR A 238 -10.54 -6.06 -1.16
C TYR A 238 -9.08 -5.98 -1.62
N LEU A 239 -8.17 -6.73 -0.99
CA LEU A 239 -6.73 -6.58 -1.23
C LEU A 239 -6.33 -6.88 -2.69
N PRO A 240 -6.71 -8.03 -3.29
CA PRO A 240 -6.36 -8.31 -4.69
C PRO A 240 -6.95 -7.27 -5.66
N TRP A 241 -8.14 -6.77 -5.39
CA TRP A 241 -8.77 -5.72 -6.20
C TRP A 241 -8.05 -4.39 -6.10
N GLU A 242 -7.65 -3.99 -4.89
CA GLU A 242 -6.90 -2.76 -4.66
C GLU A 242 -5.58 -2.76 -5.42
N GLU A 243 -4.82 -3.86 -5.38
CA GLU A 243 -3.58 -3.99 -6.16
C GLU A 243 -3.86 -4.00 -7.67
N THR A 244 -4.92 -4.69 -8.11
CA THR A 244 -5.33 -4.71 -9.53
C THR A 244 -5.62 -3.31 -10.04
N MET A 245 -6.47 -2.55 -9.34
CA MET A 245 -6.88 -1.21 -9.75
C MET A 245 -5.73 -0.22 -9.74
N ASN A 246 -4.90 -0.25 -8.70
CA ASN A 246 -3.70 0.60 -8.63
C ASN A 246 -2.73 0.31 -9.78
N GLY A 247 -2.45 -0.96 -10.06
CA GLY A 247 -1.58 -1.33 -11.18
C GLY A 247 -2.14 -0.95 -12.55
N LEU A 248 -3.45 -1.08 -12.77
CA LEU A 248 -4.10 -0.62 -14.01
C LEU A 248 -3.98 0.90 -14.18
N ILE A 249 -4.20 1.68 -13.13
CA ILE A 249 -4.04 3.13 -13.17
C ILE A 249 -2.58 3.52 -13.41
N SER A 250 -1.61 2.86 -12.77
CA SER A 250 -0.19 3.10 -13.04
C SER A 250 0.19 2.81 -14.49
N ILE A 251 -0.36 1.77 -15.12
CA ILE A 251 -0.18 1.53 -16.56
C ILE A 251 -0.75 2.70 -17.36
N LEU A 252 -1.93 3.19 -17.00
CA LEU A 252 -2.60 4.27 -17.71
C LEU A 252 -1.80 5.59 -17.63
N GLU A 253 -1.14 5.86 -16.51
CA GLU A 253 -0.29 7.04 -16.33
C GLU A 253 0.87 7.08 -17.35
N PHE A 254 1.42 5.92 -17.74
CA PHE A 254 2.46 5.86 -18.79
C PHE A 254 1.95 6.26 -20.17
N PHE A 255 0.66 6.05 -20.47
CA PHE A 255 0.07 6.49 -21.74
C PHE A 255 -0.17 8.00 -21.77
N GLY A 256 -0.32 8.68 -20.63
CA GLY A 256 -0.61 10.10 -20.57
C GLY A 256 -1.81 10.50 -21.44
N ASN A 257 -1.58 11.42 -22.38
CA ASN A 257 -2.59 11.94 -23.31
C ASN A 257 -2.55 11.29 -24.70
N GLU A 258 -1.79 10.20 -24.88
CA GLU A 258 -1.69 9.50 -26.17
C GLU A 258 -3.02 8.85 -26.57
N ALA A 259 -3.23 8.68 -27.87
CA ALA A 259 -4.50 8.16 -28.41
C ALA A 259 -4.79 6.72 -27.93
N GLU A 260 -3.73 5.93 -27.73
CA GLU A 260 -3.74 4.56 -27.23
C GLU A 260 -4.32 4.47 -25.82
N SER A 261 -4.25 5.54 -25.02
CA SER A 261 -4.88 5.61 -23.68
C SER A 261 -6.37 5.27 -23.74
N LYS A 262 -7.05 5.59 -24.85
CA LYS A 262 -8.47 5.28 -25.05
C LYS A 262 -8.71 3.79 -25.15
N LEU A 263 -7.86 3.06 -25.87
CA LEU A 263 -7.95 1.60 -26.00
C LEU A 263 -7.65 0.92 -24.66
N ALA A 264 -6.61 1.39 -23.97
CA ALA A 264 -6.27 0.91 -22.62
C ALA A 264 -7.43 1.11 -21.65
N LYS A 265 -8.01 2.32 -21.59
CA LYS A 265 -9.20 2.61 -20.77
C LYS A 265 -10.38 1.70 -21.10
N ASN A 266 -10.66 1.43 -22.38
CA ASN A 266 -11.73 0.51 -22.78
C ASN A 266 -11.53 -0.89 -22.20
N TYR A 267 -10.31 -1.43 -22.33
CA TYR A 267 -9.96 -2.74 -21.79
C TYR A 267 -10.06 -2.77 -20.26
N MET A 268 -9.44 -1.79 -19.58
CA MET A 268 -9.45 -1.68 -18.12
C MET A 268 -10.88 -1.56 -17.56
N ARG A 269 -11.77 -0.82 -18.23
CA ARG A 269 -13.19 -0.77 -17.84
C ARG A 269 -13.85 -2.14 -17.94
N SER A 270 -13.50 -2.97 -18.91
CA SER A 270 -14.05 -4.32 -19.01
C SER A 270 -13.63 -5.25 -17.86
N ILE A 271 -12.47 -4.97 -17.24
CA ILE A 271 -12.02 -5.69 -16.03
C ILE A 271 -12.75 -5.17 -14.80
N VAL A 272 -12.81 -3.84 -14.61
CA VAL A 272 -13.35 -3.22 -13.39
C VAL A 272 -14.89 -3.22 -13.36
N LYS A 273 -15.56 -3.32 -14.51
CA LYS A 273 -17.02 -3.24 -14.61
C LYS A 273 -17.77 -4.22 -13.68
N PRO A 274 -17.44 -5.51 -13.57
CA PRO A 274 -18.15 -6.44 -12.70
C PRO A 274 -18.16 -6.01 -11.23
N ILE A 275 -17.02 -5.54 -10.69
CA ILE A 275 -16.96 -5.07 -9.29
C ILE A 275 -17.62 -3.70 -9.13
N TYR A 276 -17.55 -2.82 -10.13
CA TYR A 276 -18.29 -1.57 -10.15
C TYR A 276 -19.81 -1.80 -10.14
N ASP A 277 -20.32 -2.75 -10.91
CA ASP A 277 -21.76 -3.07 -10.97
C ASP A 277 -22.27 -3.64 -9.63
N LYS A 278 -21.40 -4.23 -8.81
CA LYS A 278 -21.70 -4.65 -7.42
C LYS A 278 -21.64 -3.50 -6.41
N ALA A 279 -20.99 -2.38 -6.75
CA ALA A 279 -20.84 -1.24 -5.85
C ALA A 279 -22.16 -0.47 -5.71
N ASN A 280 -22.48 -0.04 -4.48
CA ASN A 280 -23.70 0.69 -4.19
C ASN A 280 -23.37 1.93 -3.34
N ILE A 281 -23.55 3.12 -3.94
CA ILE A 281 -23.28 4.40 -3.28
C ILE A 281 -24.12 4.60 -2.02
N GLU A 282 -25.37 4.13 -1.99
CA GLU A 282 -26.25 4.27 -0.83
C GLU A 282 -25.75 3.42 0.34
N ASN A 283 -25.36 2.17 0.04
CA ASN A 283 -24.77 1.26 1.00
C ASN A 283 -23.44 1.82 1.55
N LEU A 284 -22.58 2.32 0.66
CA LEU A 284 -21.34 2.99 1.04
C LEU A 284 -21.60 4.19 1.96
N THR A 285 -22.56 5.04 1.61
CA THR A 285 -22.91 6.24 2.39
C THR A 285 -23.44 5.88 3.78
N SER A 286 -24.15 4.76 3.89
CA SER A 286 -24.76 4.32 5.15
C SER A 286 -23.78 3.61 6.08
N HIS A 287 -22.77 2.92 5.53
CA HIS A 287 -21.91 2.00 6.29
C HIS A 287 -20.42 2.37 6.35
N TYR A 288 -19.96 3.43 5.68
CA TYR A 288 -18.52 3.78 5.66
C TYR A 288 -17.88 4.10 7.03
N LYS A 289 -18.70 4.38 8.06
CA LYS A 289 -18.23 4.62 9.43
C LYS A 289 -18.18 3.35 10.29
N ASP A 290 -18.74 2.24 9.80
CA ASP A 290 -18.76 0.98 10.54
C ASP A 290 -17.49 0.17 10.23
N GLU A 291 -16.65 0.00 11.25
CA GLU A 291 -15.39 -0.76 11.17
C GLU A 291 -15.61 -2.20 10.68
N LYS A 292 -16.77 -2.82 10.96
CA LYS A 292 -17.08 -4.18 10.49
C LYS A 292 -17.18 -4.27 8.98
N HIS A 293 -17.52 -3.17 8.32
CA HIS A 293 -17.69 -3.11 6.87
C HIS A 293 -16.48 -2.47 6.17
N PHE A 294 -15.39 -2.20 6.90
CA PHE A 294 -14.23 -1.45 6.39
C PHE A 294 -13.75 -1.93 5.01
N PHE A 295 -13.40 -3.21 4.84
CA PHE A 295 -12.88 -3.72 3.57
C PHE A 295 -13.90 -3.65 2.44
N GLN A 296 -15.17 -3.94 2.74
CA GLN A 296 -16.25 -3.89 1.76
C GLN A 296 -16.50 -2.45 1.28
N MET A 297 -16.49 -1.47 2.19
CA MET A 297 -16.72 -0.06 1.84
C MET A 297 -15.55 0.52 1.05
N ASN A 298 -14.31 0.19 1.43
CA ASN A 298 -13.13 0.60 0.67
C ASN A 298 -13.10 -0.05 -0.71
N LEU A 299 -13.47 -1.33 -0.86
CA LEU A 299 -13.56 -1.97 -2.17
C LEU A 299 -14.57 -1.26 -3.08
N GLN A 300 -15.77 -0.96 -2.57
CA GLN A 300 -16.79 -0.24 -3.34
C GLN A 300 -16.32 1.16 -3.74
N GLN A 301 -15.67 1.88 -2.82
CA GLN A 301 -15.09 3.18 -3.13
C GLN A 301 -14.03 3.08 -4.23
N SER A 302 -13.04 2.19 -4.08
CA SER A 302 -11.97 2.01 -5.05
C SER A 302 -12.50 1.61 -6.43
N ALA A 303 -13.53 0.76 -6.48
CA ALA A 303 -14.20 0.37 -7.71
C ALA A 303 -14.89 1.56 -8.41
N ILE A 304 -15.63 2.39 -7.66
CA ILE A 304 -16.28 3.60 -8.18
C ILE A 304 -15.22 4.59 -8.68
N ASP A 305 -14.23 4.88 -7.86
CA ASP A 305 -13.17 5.85 -8.17
C ASP A 305 -12.40 5.43 -9.42
N THR A 306 -12.01 4.16 -9.50
CA THR A 306 -11.28 3.62 -10.65
C THR A 306 -12.13 3.63 -11.90
N PHE A 307 -13.40 3.22 -11.83
CA PHE A 307 -14.27 3.19 -13.00
C PHE A 307 -14.54 4.60 -13.57
N CYS A 308 -14.68 5.60 -12.69
CA CYS A 308 -14.75 7.01 -13.05
C CYS A 308 -13.43 7.53 -13.66
N LYS A 309 -12.26 7.19 -13.08
CA LYS A 309 -10.93 7.56 -13.62
C LYS A 309 -10.69 7.02 -15.03
N LEU A 310 -11.31 5.90 -15.35
CA LEU A 310 -11.30 5.31 -16.69
C LEU A 310 -12.27 6.00 -17.67
N ASP A 311 -12.76 7.20 -17.37
CA ASP A 311 -13.70 7.99 -18.19
C ASP A 311 -15.02 7.25 -18.52
N SER A 312 -15.53 6.47 -17.57
CA SER A 312 -16.87 5.90 -17.70
C SER A 312 -17.93 7.00 -17.64
N ARG A 313 -18.71 7.17 -18.71
CA ARG A 313 -19.76 8.19 -18.80
C ARG A 313 -20.81 8.06 -17.70
N ASP A 314 -21.23 6.83 -17.40
CA ASP A 314 -22.28 6.56 -16.40
C ASP A 314 -21.80 6.93 -15.00
N CYS A 315 -20.55 6.55 -14.66
CA CYS A 315 -19.94 6.91 -13.38
C CYS A 315 -19.77 8.42 -13.24
N VAL A 316 -19.21 9.09 -14.26
CA VAL A 316 -19.00 10.55 -14.26
C VAL A 316 -20.33 11.29 -14.13
N ALA A 317 -21.37 10.87 -14.86
CA ALA A 317 -22.70 11.45 -14.77
C ALA A 317 -23.31 11.29 -13.36
N GLN A 318 -23.10 10.13 -12.72
CA GLN A 318 -23.55 9.89 -11.35
C GLN A 318 -22.83 10.80 -10.35
N GLN A 319 -21.51 10.96 -10.46
CA GLN A 319 -20.75 11.88 -9.60
C GLN A 319 -21.22 13.33 -9.79
N LYS A 320 -21.42 13.76 -11.04
CA LYS A 320 -21.94 15.10 -11.35
C LYS A 320 -23.34 15.31 -10.77
N ALA A 321 -24.23 14.32 -10.88
CA ALA A 321 -25.58 14.42 -10.32
C ALA A 321 -25.56 14.57 -8.80
N ILE A 322 -24.67 13.86 -8.10
CA ILE A 322 -24.47 14.01 -6.66
C ILE A 322 -23.92 15.42 -6.35
N PHE A 323 -22.94 15.91 -7.11
CA PHE A 323 -22.40 17.26 -6.95
C PHE A 323 -23.48 18.34 -7.09
N ASP A 324 -24.26 18.28 -8.16
CA ASP A 324 -25.32 19.26 -8.43
C ASP A 324 -26.39 19.23 -7.33
N ARG A 325 -26.74 18.04 -6.83
CA ARG A 325 -27.75 17.87 -5.79
C ARG A 325 -27.26 18.28 -4.40
N GLU A 326 -26.07 17.84 -4.01
CA GLU A 326 -25.59 17.92 -2.63
C GLU A 326 -24.69 19.13 -2.37
N LEU A 327 -23.97 19.62 -3.37
CA LEU A 327 -23.08 20.77 -3.21
C LEU A 327 -23.70 22.05 -3.80
N VAL A 328 -24.16 21.98 -5.06
CA VAL A 328 -24.67 23.19 -5.74
C VAL A 328 -26.02 23.63 -5.18
N LYS A 329 -26.97 22.70 -4.99
CA LYS A 329 -28.33 23.03 -4.53
C LYS A 329 -28.45 23.21 -3.01
N LYS A 330 -27.74 22.42 -2.21
CA LYS A 330 -27.88 22.45 -0.74
C LYS A 330 -27.01 23.48 -0.05
N CYS A 331 -25.80 23.75 -0.56
CA CYS A 331 -24.90 24.70 0.10
C CYS A 331 -25.27 26.13 -0.29
N GLU A 332 -25.83 26.88 0.65
CA GLU A 332 -26.14 28.30 0.49
C GLU A 332 -24.88 29.17 0.58
N GLY A 333 -24.98 30.43 0.13
CA GLY A 333 -23.86 31.37 0.22
C GLY A 333 -23.47 31.64 1.67
N GLY A 334 -22.17 31.59 1.98
CA GLY A 334 -21.66 31.81 3.34
C GLY A 334 -21.51 30.54 4.21
N GLN A 335 -22.00 29.38 3.77
CA GLN A 335 -21.82 28.10 4.48
C GLN A 335 -20.48 27.45 4.14
N MET A 336 -19.91 26.69 5.09
CA MET A 336 -18.76 25.82 4.80
C MET A 336 -19.24 24.54 4.09
N ALA A 337 -18.43 24.01 3.17
CA ALA A 337 -18.75 22.73 2.51
C ALA A 337 -18.90 21.61 3.55
N SER A 338 -17.99 21.56 4.52
CA SER A 338 -17.99 20.58 5.61
C SER A 338 -19.25 20.60 6.46
N GLU A 339 -20.03 21.70 6.47
CA GLU A 339 -21.32 21.78 7.15
C GLU A 339 -22.45 21.30 6.25
N CYS A 340 -22.61 21.89 5.07
CA CYS A 340 -23.74 21.62 4.18
C CYS A 340 -23.73 20.20 3.59
N VAL A 341 -22.56 19.63 3.32
CA VAL A 341 -22.45 18.25 2.80
C VAL A 341 -22.33 17.18 3.88
N SER A 342 -22.38 17.55 5.15
CA SER A 342 -22.35 16.60 6.29
C SER A 342 -23.70 16.50 7.00
N TRP A 343 -24.62 17.45 6.79
CA TRP A 343 -25.95 17.45 7.39
C TRP A 343 -26.90 16.48 6.69
N GLY A 344 -27.20 15.36 7.35
CA GLY A 344 -28.16 14.36 6.88
C GLY A 344 -28.43 13.17 7.83
N ALA A 345 -28.03 13.23 9.10
CA ALA A 345 -28.16 12.10 10.03
C ALA A 345 -29.20 12.28 11.16
N ASP A 346 -29.77 13.47 11.35
CA ASP A 346 -30.70 13.77 12.47
C ASP A 346 -32.12 14.17 12.02
N SER A 347 -32.50 13.98 10.75
CA SER A 347 -33.90 14.12 10.35
C SER A 347 -34.61 12.78 10.46
N SER A 348 -35.65 12.71 11.29
CA SER A 348 -36.58 11.59 11.46
C SER A 348 -37.43 11.26 10.21
N ASP A 349 -37.08 11.83 9.06
CA ASP A 349 -37.73 11.63 7.77
C ASP A 349 -36.83 10.75 6.89
N ALA A 350 -37.20 9.47 6.77
CA ALA A 350 -36.44 8.44 6.05
C ALA A 350 -36.36 8.66 4.52
N THR A 351 -36.78 9.82 4.02
CA THR A 351 -36.76 10.17 2.60
C THR A 351 -35.56 11.05 2.19
N PHE A 352 -34.74 11.54 3.13
CA PHE A 352 -33.65 12.52 2.87
C PHE A 352 -32.23 12.03 3.21
N LEU A 353 -31.91 10.80 2.83
CA LEU A 353 -30.70 10.09 3.27
C LEU A 353 -29.46 10.25 2.37
N PHE A 354 -29.23 11.41 1.78
CA PHE A 354 -28.01 11.61 0.98
C PHE A 354 -27.37 12.92 1.35
N SER A 355 -26.28 12.86 2.10
CA SER A 355 -25.20 13.86 2.09
C SER A 355 -24.01 13.19 1.38
N VAL A 356 -23.04 13.96 0.89
CA VAL A 356 -21.87 13.35 0.24
C VAL A 356 -21.04 12.63 1.28
N ALA A 357 -21.05 11.29 1.25
CA ALA A 357 -20.22 10.46 2.12
C ALA A 357 -18.77 10.90 2.04
N ALA A 358 -18.10 11.03 3.18
CA ALA A 358 -16.73 11.53 3.25
C ALA A 358 -15.75 10.87 2.25
N PRO A 359 -15.82 9.54 1.98
CA PRO A 359 -14.92 8.90 1.04
C PRO A 359 -15.17 9.29 -0.44
N LEU A 360 -16.38 9.71 -0.80
CA LEU A 360 -16.75 10.04 -2.19
C LEU A 360 -16.51 11.52 -2.54
N ARG A 361 -16.36 12.40 -1.55
CA ARG A 361 -16.33 13.87 -1.74
C ARG A 361 -15.30 14.35 -2.76
N SER A 362 -14.08 13.81 -2.69
CA SER A 362 -12.99 14.22 -3.60
C SER A 362 -13.38 14.04 -5.07
N MET A 363 -13.94 12.86 -5.40
CA MET A 363 -14.33 12.53 -6.77
C MET A 363 -15.62 13.23 -7.19
N VAL A 364 -16.61 13.33 -6.29
CA VAL A 364 -17.83 14.11 -6.54
C VAL A 364 -17.48 15.56 -6.91
N TYR A 365 -16.59 16.20 -6.15
CA TYR A 365 -16.20 17.58 -6.42
C TYR A 365 -15.40 17.70 -7.71
N CYS A 366 -14.40 16.83 -7.91
CA CYS A 366 -13.56 16.83 -9.10
C CYS A 366 -14.37 16.68 -10.38
N TYR A 367 -15.25 15.67 -10.48
CA TYR A 367 -16.09 15.48 -11.67
C TYR A 367 -17.21 16.50 -11.77
N GLY A 368 -17.70 17.02 -10.65
CA GLY A 368 -18.62 18.14 -10.62
C GLY A 368 -18.05 19.39 -11.29
N VAL A 369 -16.79 19.74 -10.98
CA VAL A 369 -16.07 20.84 -11.62
C VAL A 369 -15.74 20.51 -13.08
N LYS A 370 -15.22 19.31 -13.34
CA LYS A 370 -14.84 18.86 -14.69
C LYS A 370 -15.99 18.98 -15.69
N GLU A 371 -17.17 18.49 -15.32
CA GLU A 371 -18.36 18.51 -16.18
C GLU A 371 -19.21 19.78 -16.04
N GLY A 372 -19.09 20.49 -14.91
CA GLY A 372 -19.87 21.69 -14.61
C GLY A 372 -19.25 22.99 -15.12
N GLY A 373 -17.96 23.00 -15.47
CA GLY A 373 -17.26 24.17 -16.02
C GLY A 373 -17.18 25.34 -15.03
N ASP A 374 -17.09 26.57 -15.57
CA ASP A 374 -16.90 27.80 -14.78
C ASP A 374 -17.93 27.99 -13.65
N PRO A 375 -19.25 27.71 -13.83
CA PRO A 375 -20.21 27.83 -12.73
C PRO A 375 -19.88 26.91 -11.55
N ALA A 376 -19.51 25.66 -11.82
CA ALA A 376 -19.12 24.70 -10.78
C ALA A 376 -17.78 25.08 -10.14
N PHE A 377 -16.81 25.50 -10.95
CA PHE A 377 -15.52 26.00 -10.47
C PHE A 377 -15.68 27.18 -9.51
N ASN A 378 -16.46 28.18 -9.89
CA ASN A 378 -16.72 29.36 -9.07
C ASN A 378 -17.41 29.00 -7.75
N LYS A 379 -18.37 28.06 -7.79
CA LYS A 379 -19.05 27.56 -6.58
C LYS A 379 -18.05 26.87 -5.64
N VAL A 380 -17.19 26.00 -6.16
CA VAL A 380 -16.15 25.32 -5.35
C VAL A 380 -15.12 26.31 -4.81
N MET A 381 -14.75 27.33 -5.59
CA MET A 381 -13.82 28.39 -5.18
C MET A 381 -14.38 29.23 -4.04
N GLU A 382 -15.68 29.56 -4.07
CA GLU A 382 -16.38 30.24 -2.96
C GLU A 382 -16.31 29.39 -1.68
N LEU A 383 -16.69 28.12 -1.78
CA LEU A 383 -16.66 27.19 -0.66
C LEU A 383 -15.24 27.02 -0.10
N TYR A 384 -14.22 26.91 -0.96
CA TYR A 384 -12.82 26.79 -0.57
C TYR A 384 -12.32 27.98 0.27
N LYS A 385 -12.76 29.21 -0.08
CA LYS A 385 -12.36 30.43 0.64
C LYS A 385 -12.95 30.50 2.05
N ILE A 386 -14.15 29.95 2.24
CA ILE A 386 -14.89 30.00 3.51
C ILE A 386 -14.56 28.79 4.39
N GLU A 387 -14.21 27.64 3.79
CA GLU A 387 -13.91 26.40 4.49
C GLU A 387 -12.73 26.52 5.47
N ARG A 388 -12.93 25.95 6.66
CA ARG A 388 -11.98 25.96 7.78
C ARG A 388 -11.49 24.56 8.16
N VAL A 389 -12.20 23.51 7.77
CA VAL A 389 -11.75 22.13 7.95
C VAL A 389 -10.70 21.81 6.90
N GLN A 390 -9.43 21.68 7.31
CA GLN A 390 -8.29 21.51 6.39
C GLN A 390 -8.50 20.36 5.41
N LEU A 391 -8.96 19.19 5.88
CA LEU A 391 -9.20 18.03 5.02
C LEU A 391 -10.24 18.31 3.93
N GLU A 392 -11.31 19.05 4.25
CA GLU A 392 -12.34 19.40 3.27
C GLU A 392 -11.83 20.47 2.31
N LYS A 393 -11.03 21.41 2.81
CA LYS A 393 -10.35 22.44 2.02
C LYS A 393 -9.41 21.83 0.97
N ASP A 394 -8.65 20.80 1.33
CA ASP A 394 -7.77 20.08 0.40
C ASP A 394 -8.57 19.37 -0.72
N ARG A 395 -9.74 18.79 -0.39
CA ARG A 395 -10.63 18.18 -1.39
C ARG A 395 -11.19 19.20 -2.38
N LEU A 396 -11.62 20.37 -1.88
CA LEU A 396 -12.10 21.46 -2.73
C LEU A 396 -10.96 21.98 -3.62
N LEU A 397 -9.75 22.11 -3.08
CA LEU A 397 -8.57 22.51 -3.85
C LEU A 397 -8.24 21.52 -4.97
N LEU A 398 -8.24 20.22 -4.67
CA LEU A 398 -8.06 19.15 -5.68
C LEU A 398 -9.12 19.25 -6.78
N ALA A 399 -10.37 19.52 -6.41
CA ALA A 399 -11.47 19.64 -7.36
C ALA A 399 -11.33 20.82 -8.32
N LEU A 400 -10.82 21.96 -7.85
CA LEU A 400 -10.50 23.10 -8.72
C LEU A 400 -9.48 22.72 -9.80
N GLY A 401 -8.53 21.84 -9.46
CA GLY A 401 -7.55 21.28 -10.40
C GLY A 401 -8.15 20.37 -11.49
N CYS A 402 -9.41 19.95 -11.37
CA CYS A 402 -10.09 19.08 -12.33
C CYS A 402 -10.81 19.82 -13.46
N HIS A 403 -10.70 21.15 -13.51
CA HIS A 403 -11.30 21.94 -14.58
C HIS A 403 -10.70 21.58 -15.96
N ASN A 404 -11.54 21.42 -16.98
CA ASN A 404 -11.07 21.06 -18.33
C ASN A 404 -10.38 22.23 -19.06
N ASP A 405 -10.68 23.48 -18.70
CA ASP A 405 -10.01 24.65 -19.28
C ASP A 405 -8.70 24.98 -18.54
N THR A 406 -7.59 24.86 -19.26
CA THR A 406 -6.25 25.22 -18.78
C THR A 406 -6.06 26.69 -18.45
N ALA A 407 -6.89 27.60 -18.99
CA ALA A 407 -6.85 29.02 -18.64
C ALA A 407 -7.40 29.25 -17.22
N ALA A 408 -8.52 28.60 -16.88
CA ALA A 408 -9.09 28.64 -15.54
C ALA A 408 -8.14 28.04 -14.48
N LEU A 409 -7.27 27.09 -14.86
CA LEU A 409 -6.26 26.51 -13.97
C LEU A 409 -5.04 27.41 -13.70
N LYS A 410 -4.83 28.46 -14.51
CA LYS A 410 -3.67 29.37 -14.40
C LYS A 410 -3.96 30.66 -13.65
N GLY A 411 -5.24 31.04 -13.54
CA GLY A 411 -5.71 32.23 -12.83
C GLY A 411 -6.05 31.92 -11.39
#